data_AF-E2CB37-F1
#
_entry.id   AF-E2CB37-F1
#
_cell.length_a   1.000
_cell.length_b   1.000
_cell.length_c   1.000
_cell.angle_alpha   90.00
_cell.angle_beta   90.00
_cell.angle_gamma   90.00
#
_symmetry.space_group_name_H-M   'P 1'
#
loop_
_entity.id
_entity.type
_entity.pdbx_description
1 polymer ?
#
loop_
_entity_poly.entity_id
_entity_poly.type
_entity_poly.pdbx_seq_one_letter_code
_entity_poly.pdbx_strand_id
1 'polypeptide(L)'
;MTNDEYGDFVTEVEYAEDEDIRRAALGFISDAWAEAVANGVDPDAVAHAAMFTALADLVSTYGEDAVAKLAEGLPERIARGDYTVNRVLQ
;
A
#
# COMPACT_ATOMS: atom_id res chain seq x y z
N MET A 1 39.76 -10.92 -1.25
CA MET A 1 38.52 -11.24 -0.51
C MET A 1 37.55 -10.13 -0.79
N THR A 2 36.36 -10.53 -1.18
CA THR A 2 35.42 -9.93 -2.12
C THR A 2 34.72 -8.70 -1.53
N ASN A 3 34.76 -7.56 -2.23
CA ASN A 3 33.99 -6.36 -1.84
C ASN A 3 32.55 -6.41 -2.39
N ASP A 4 32.22 -7.43 -3.19
CA ASP A 4 30.88 -7.67 -3.78
C ASP A 4 29.97 -8.50 -2.87
N GLU A 5 30.52 -9.35 -1.99
CA GLU A 5 29.74 -10.28 -1.14
C GLU A 5 29.09 -9.57 0.08
N TYR A 6 29.58 -8.38 0.44
CA TYR A 6 29.01 -7.55 1.51
C TYR A 6 27.86 -6.66 1.03
N GLY A 7 27.83 -6.25 -0.25
CA GLY A 7 26.77 -5.39 -0.79
C GLY A 7 25.46 -6.15 -1.01
N ASP A 8 25.55 -7.41 -1.40
CA ASP A 8 24.42 -8.31 -1.63
C ASP A 8 23.66 -8.62 -0.32
N PHE A 9 24.41 -8.92 0.75
CA PHE A 9 23.83 -9.20 2.06
C PHE A 9 23.13 -7.98 2.68
N VAL A 10 23.69 -6.77 2.55
CA VAL A 10 23.07 -5.53 3.06
C VAL A 10 21.75 -5.24 2.32
N THR A 11 21.73 -5.49 1.01
CA THR A 11 20.56 -5.30 0.17
C THR A 11 19.44 -6.28 0.54
N GLU A 12 19.75 -7.57 0.70
CA GLU A 12 18.75 -8.58 1.12
C GLU A 12 18.17 -8.28 2.50
N VAL A 13 18.98 -7.80 3.45
CA VAL A 13 18.52 -7.43 4.79
C VAL A 13 17.61 -6.20 4.75
N GLU A 14 17.98 -5.15 4.01
CA GLU A 14 17.16 -3.93 3.85
C GLU A 14 15.80 -4.25 3.19
N TYR A 15 15.79 -5.07 2.13
CA TYR A 15 14.54 -5.49 1.49
C TYR A 15 13.64 -6.34 2.40
N ALA A 16 14.23 -7.21 3.22
CA ALA A 16 13.47 -8.00 4.19
C ALA A 16 12.86 -7.12 5.28
N GLU A 17 13.61 -6.13 5.78
CA GLU A 17 13.11 -5.13 6.73
C GLU A 17 11.97 -4.29 6.12
N ASP A 18 12.12 -3.83 4.88
CA ASP A 18 11.07 -3.09 4.15
C ASP A 18 9.80 -3.92 3.94
N GLU A 19 9.95 -5.21 3.63
CA GLU A 19 8.81 -6.11 3.47
C GLU A 19 8.10 -6.33 4.81
N ASP A 20 8.86 -6.53 5.89
CA ASP A 20 8.31 -6.72 7.23
C ASP A 20 7.63 -5.44 7.75
N ILE A 21 8.20 -4.27 7.50
CA ILE A 21 7.56 -2.98 7.78
C ILE A 21 6.25 -2.84 7.01
N ARG A 22 6.25 -3.17 5.72
CA ARG A 22 5.03 -3.11 4.88
C ARG A 22 3.95 -4.07 5.38
N ARG A 23 4.33 -5.30 5.75
CA ARG A 23 3.40 -6.30 6.33
C ARG A 23 2.83 -5.81 7.66
N ALA A 24 3.66 -5.24 8.53
CA ALA A 24 3.21 -4.67 9.80
C ALA A 24 2.24 -3.50 9.59
N ALA A 25 2.55 -2.57 8.68
CA ALA A 25 1.67 -1.46 8.33
C ALA A 25 0.31 -1.96 7.80
N LEU A 26 0.31 -2.99 6.95
CA LEU A 26 -0.93 -3.60 6.45
C LEU A 26 -1.73 -4.26 7.58
N GLY A 27 -1.07 -4.87 8.56
CA GLY A 27 -1.71 -5.39 9.77
C GLY A 27 -2.46 -4.30 10.53
N PHE A 28 -1.80 -3.17 10.83
CA PHE A 28 -2.43 -2.05 11.51
C PHE A 28 -3.64 -1.48 10.75
N ILE A 29 -3.55 -1.37 9.42
CA ILE A 29 -4.68 -0.92 8.60
C ILE A 29 -5.83 -1.95 8.64
N SER A 30 -5.50 -3.24 8.59
CA SER A 30 -6.50 -4.32 8.63
C SER A 30 -7.24 -4.35 9.97
N ASP A 31 -6.53 -4.15 11.07
CA ASP A 31 -7.11 -4.10 12.42
C ASP A 31 -8.02 -2.87 12.57
N ALA A 32 -7.55 -1.69 12.15
CA ALA A 32 -8.35 -0.47 12.16
C ALA A 32 -9.61 -0.60 11.29
N TRP A 33 -9.51 -1.29 10.16
CA TRP A 33 -10.65 -1.59 9.31
C TRP A 33 -11.66 -2.50 10.00
N ALA A 34 -11.20 -3.60 10.59
CA ALA A 34 -12.06 -4.53 11.32
C ALA A 34 -12.78 -3.83 12.49
N GLU A 35 -12.09 -2.96 13.20
CA GLU A 35 -12.67 -2.15 14.28
C GLU A 35 -13.73 -1.17 13.76
N ALA A 36 -13.48 -0.47 12.67
CA ALA A 36 -14.46 0.45 12.07
C ALA A 36 -15.76 -0.29 11.68
N VAL A 37 -15.64 -1.46 11.04
CA VAL A 37 -16.79 -2.29 10.67
C VAL A 37 -17.51 -2.83 11.91
N ALA A 38 -16.78 -3.25 12.94
CA ALA A 38 -17.37 -3.72 14.20
C ALA A 38 -18.18 -2.64 14.93
N ASN A 39 -17.80 -1.36 14.77
CA ASN A 39 -18.55 -0.21 15.28
C ASN A 39 -19.73 0.21 14.39
N GLY A 40 -20.00 -0.53 13.30
CA GLY A 40 -21.13 -0.27 12.39
C GLY A 40 -20.86 0.80 11.34
N VAL A 41 -19.60 1.17 11.10
CA VAL A 41 -19.23 2.06 10.00
C VAL A 41 -19.35 1.27 8.68
N ASP A 42 -19.96 1.89 7.68
CA ASP A 42 -20.07 1.33 6.33
C ASP A 42 -18.67 1.09 5.73
N PRO A 43 -18.30 -0.13 5.32
CA PRO A 43 -17.02 -0.42 4.67
C PRO A 43 -16.72 0.48 3.47
N ASP A 44 -17.74 0.88 2.70
CA ASP A 44 -17.55 1.78 1.55
C ASP A 44 -17.15 3.19 2.03
N ALA A 45 -17.68 3.64 3.16
CA ALA A 45 -17.27 4.91 3.77
C ALA A 45 -15.83 4.84 4.30
N VAL A 46 -15.45 3.71 4.92
CA VAL A 46 -14.06 3.49 5.38
C VAL A 46 -13.09 3.49 4.20
N ALA A 47 -13.45 2.86 3.08
CA ALA A 47 -12.64 2.85 1.86
C ALA A 47 -12.36 4.26 1.33
N HIS A 48 -13.41 5.09 1.20
CA HIS A 48 -13.27 6.46 0.74
C HIS A 48 -12.43 7.30 1.71
N ALA A 49 -12.64 7.15 3.01
CA ALA A 49 -11.84 7.85 4.03
C ALA A 49 -10.36 7.44 3.95
N ALA A 50 -10.06 6.14 3.87
CA ALA A 50 -8.69 5.64 3.75
C ALA A 50 -8.00 6.14 2.48
N MET A 51 -8.70 6.14 1.34
CA MET A 51 -8.17 6.67 0.08
C MET A 51 -7.87 8.17 0.18
N PHE A 52 -8.77 8.95 0.78
CA PHE A 52 -8.54 10.37 1.01
C PHE A 52 -7.33 10.60 1.91
N THR A 53 -7.25 9.92 3.06
CA THR A 53 -6.14 10.06 4.00
C THR A 53 -4.81 9.70 3.35
N ALA A 54 -4.75 8.58 2.61
CA ALA A 54 -3.53 8.17 1.92
C ALA A 54 -3.10 9.20 0.86
N LEU A 55 -4.02 9.68 0.03
CA LEU A 55 -3.69 10.69 -0.99
C LEU A 55 -3.28 12.03 -0.37
N ALA A 56 -3.95 12.47 0.69
CA ALA A 56 -3.62 13.71 1.39
C ALA A 56 -2.21 13.66 2.00
N ASP A 57 -1.83 12.53 2.61
CA ASP A 57 -0.51 12.34 3.20
C ASP A 57 0.60 12.30 2.13
N LEU A 58 0.32 11.62 1.01
CA LEU A 58 1.21 11.61 -0.15
C LEU A 58 1.38 13.02 -0.75
N VAL A 59 0.29 13.79 -0.87
CA VAL A 59 0.35 15.17 -1.41
C VAL A 59 1.12 16.09 -0.46
N SER A 60 0.90 15.94 0.85
CA SER A 60 1.64 16.68 1.87
C SER A 60 3.16 16.41 1.79
N THR A 61 3.54 15.17 1.52
CA THR A 61 4.94 14.74 1.48
C THR A 61 5.64 15.05 0.15
N TYR A 62 4.95 14.83 -0.97
CA TYR A 62 5.56 14.83 -2.31
C TYR A 62 5.02 15.92 -3.26
N GLY A 63 3.93 16.60 -2.90
CA GLY A 63 3.28 17.61 -3.72
C GLY A 63 2.23 17.05 -4.69
N GLU A 64 1.33 17.93 -5.14
CA GLU A 64 0.15 17.59 -5.96
C GLU A 64 0.54 16.96 -7.31
N ASP A 65 1.51 17.53 -8.02
CA ASP A 65 1.92 17.05 -9.35
C ASP A 65 2.52 15.63 -9.30
N ALA A 66 3.32 15.34 -8.27
CA ALA A 66 3.94 14.03 -8.10
C ALA A 66 2.88 12.94 -7.82
N VAL A 67 1.90 13.25 -6.97
CA VAL A 67 0.82 12.31 -6.65
C VAL A 67 -0.16 12.16 -7.80
N ALA A 68 -0.46 13.24 -8.53
CA ALA A 68 -1.24 13.16 -9.77
C ALA A 68 -0.56 12.21 -10.77
N LYS A 69 0.76 12.34 -10.94
CA LYS A 69 1.54 11.45 -11.82
C LYS A 69 1.51 9.99 -11.37
N LEU A 70 1.62 9.74 -10.07
CA LEU A 70 1.47 8.40 -9.48
C LEU A 70 0.08 7.81 -9.77
N ALA A 71 -0.97 8.63 -9.70
CA ALA A 71 -2.36 8.20 -9.86
C ALA A 71 -2.76 7.89 -11.32
N GLU A 72 -2.04 8.41 -12.32
CA GLU A 72 -2.36 8.20 -13.75
C GLU A 72 -2.51 6.71 -14.14
N GLY A 73 -1.74 5.82 -13.50
CA GLY A 73 -1.80 4.38 -13.78
C GLY A 73 -2.90 3.61 -13.05
N LEU A 74 -3.59 4.23 -12.09
CA LEU A 74 -4.60 3.54 -11.28
C LEU A 74 -5.77 2.99 -12.10
N PRO A 75 -6.38 3.74 -13.05
CA PRO A 75 -7.51 3.23 -13.83
C PRO A 75 -7.15 1.96 -14.62
N GLU A 76 -5.96 1.94 -15.21
CA GLU A 76 -5.48 0.78 -15.98
C GLU A 76 -5.27 -0.45 -15.09
N ARG A 77 -4.65 -0.26 -13.92
CA ARG A 77 -4.44 -1.34 -12.94
C ARG A 77 -5.76 -1.90 -12.39
N ILE A 78 -6.73 -1.02 -12.13
CA ILE A 78 -8.09 -1.43 -11.73
C ILE A 78 -8.76 -2.24 -12.85
N ALA A 79 -8.72 -1.76 -14.09
CA ALA A 79 -9.31 -2.45 -15.24
C ALA A 79 -8.66 -3.82 -15.50
N ARG A 80 -7.35 -3.92 -15.27
CA ARG A 80 -6.61 -5.19 -15.32
C ARG A 80 -6.93 -6.14 -14.18
N GLY A 81 -7.57 -5.66 -13.12
CA GLY A 81 -7.94 -6.43 -11.93
C GLY A 81 -6.78 -6.67 -10.96
N ASP A 82 -5.77 -5.80 -10.95
CA ASP A 82 -4.63 -5.88 -10.01
C ASP A 82 -5.09 -5.79 -8.54
N TYR A 83 -6.27 -5.19 -8.29
CA TYR A 83 -6.86 -5.04 -6.96
C TYR A 83 -8.02 -6.02 -6.70
N THR A 84 -8.30 -6.94 -7.62
CA THR A 84 -9.33 -7.97 -7.44
C THR A 84 -8.75 -9.11 -6.62
N VAL A 85 -8.92 -9.05 -5.30
CA VAL A 85 -8.33 -10.01 -4.34
C VAL A 85 -8.95 -11.41 -4.41
N ASN A 86 -10.16 -11.54 -5.00
CA ASN A 86 -10.87 -12.81 -5.20
C ASN A 86 -11.11 -13.11 -6.69
N ARG A 87 -10.07 -13.11 -7.52
CA ARG A 87 -10.22 -13.57 -8.91
C ARG A 87 -10.40 -15.10 -8.89
N VAL A 88 -11.64 -15.57 -9.07
CA VAL A 88 -11.89 -16.96 -9.44
C VAL A 88 -11.37 -17.10 -10.87
N LEU A 89 -10.35 -17.95 -11.09
CA LEU A 89 -9.92 -18.32 -12.43
C LEU A 89 -11.14 -18.85 -13.18
N GLN A 90 -11.60 -18.12 -14.20
CA GLN A 90 -12.61 -18.59 -15.15
C GLN A 90 -11.94 -19.36 -16.27
#